data_AF-A0A970Q9J4-F1
#
_entry.id   AF-A0A970Q9J4-F1
#
_cell.length_a   1.000
_cell.length_b   1.000
_cell.length_c   1.000
_cell.angle_alpha   90.00
_cell.angle_beta   90.00
_cell.angle_gamma   90.00
#
_symmetry.space_group_name_H-M   'P 1'
#
loop_
_entity.id
_entity.type
_entity.pdbx_description
1 polymer ?
#
loop_
_entity_poly.entity_id
_entity_poly.type
_entity_poly.pdbx_seq_one_letter_code
_entity_poly.pdbx_strand_id
1 'polypeptide(L)' 'MGDSSVTGFEALVTIMDFGLRDVLSKLFKKNNMPISLLTHGTGSAKSAIYDILGYTGPKKIVTVSIQTEKMANHFLNQL' A
#
# COMPACT_ATOMS: atom_id res chain seq x y z
N MET A 1 17.21 -34.50 3.30
CA MET A 1 15.78 -34.16 3.17
C MET A 1 15.45 -33.12 4.22
N GLY A 2 15.14 -31.90 3.79
CA GLY A 2 14.83 -30.79 4.68
C GLY A 2 15.20 -29.45 4.04
N ASP A 3 14.64 -29.15 2.87
CA ASP A 3 14.63 -27.77 2.40
C ASP A 3 13.68 -27.00 3.32
N SER A 4 14.20 -26.48 4.44
CA SER A 4 13.51 -25.43 5.17
C SER A 4 13.57 -24.18 4.28
N SER A 5 12.58 -24.02 3.41
CA SER A 5 12.36 -22.78 2.69
C SER A 5 12.21 -21.67 3.74
N VAL A 6 13.26 -20.90 3.97
CA VAL A 6 13.22 -19.71 4.81
C VAL A 6 12.07 -18.87 4.29
N THR A 7 11.02 -18.72 5.11
CA THR A 7 9.84 -17.96 4.69
C THR A 7 10.25 -16.50 4.64
N GLY A 8 10.54 -16.01 3.43
CA GLY A 8 10.90 -14.61 3.21
C GLY A 8 9.72 -13.71 3.55
N PHE A 9 9.99 -12.66 4.34
CA PHE A 9 9.06 -11.57 4.52
C PHE A 9 9.34 -10.49 3.47
N GLU A 10 8.26 -9.94 2.92
CA GLU A 10 8.28 -8.85 1.96
C GLU A 10 7.58 -7.63 2.54
N ALA A 11 8.10 -6.45 2.20
CA ALA A 11 7.45 -5.19 2.47
C ALA A 11 6.64 -4.75 1.24
N LEU A 12 5.33 -4.54 1.40
CA LEU A 12 4.50 -3.91 0.37
C LEU A 12 4.27 -2.44 0.74
N VAL A 13 4.68 -1.56 -0.17
CA VAL A 13 4.42 -0.12 -0.07
C VAL A 13 3.26 0.23 -0.99
N THR A 14 2.22 0.84 -0.43
CA THR A 14 1.04 1.29 -1.20
C THR A 14 0.84 2.78 -1.00
N ILE A 15 0.69 3.51 -2.11
CA ILE A 15 0.40 4.94 -2.13
C ILE A 15 -0.89 5.12 -2.93
N MET A 16 -1.92 5.71 -2.32
CA MET A 16 -3.21 5.92 -2.97
C MET A 16 -3.91 7.18 -2.50
N ASP A 17 -4.97 7.57 -3.21
CA ASP A 17 -5.80 8.71 -2.83
C ASP A 17 -6.39 8.54 -1.43
N PHE A 18 -6.44 9.64 -0.67
CA PHE A 18 -6.94 9.62 0.70
C PHE A 18 -8.37 9.08 0.82
N GLY A 19 -9.21 9.31 -0.20
CA GLY A 19 -10.58 8.78 -0.24
C GLY A 19 -10.68 7.25 -0.25
N LEU A 20 -9.61 6.53 -0.64
CA LEU A 20 -9.57 5.08 -0.69
C LEU A 20 -9.11 4.43 0.63
N ARG A 21 -8.82 5.22 1.66
CA ARG A 21 -8.32 4.74 2.96
C ARG A 21 -9.17 3.60 3.55
N ASP A 22 -10.47 3.80 3.59
CA ASP A 22 -11.36 2.84 4.25
C ASP A 22 -11.54 1.57 3.40
N VAL A 23 -11.41 1.66 2.07
CA VAL A 23 -11.38 0.51 1.16
C VAL A 23 -10.12 -0.32 1.43
N LEU A 24 -8.94 0.32 1.46
CA LEU A 24 -7.68 -0.36 1.76
C LEU A 24 -7.69 -0.99 3.15
N SER A 25 -8.20 -0.28 4.17
CA SER A 25 -8.29 -0.82 5.53
C SER A 25 -9.18 -2.06 5.61
N LYS A 26 -10.32 -2.06 4.90
CA LYS A 26 -11.19 -3.24 4.79
C LYS A 26 -10.49 -4.38 4.08
N LEU A 27 -9.74 -4.10 3.00
CA LEU A 27 -9.00 -5.12 2.26
C LEU A 27 -7.89 -5.75 3.11
N PHE A 28 -7.11 -4.96 3.85
CA PHE A 28 -6.11 -5.49 4.78
C PHE A 28 -6.72 -6.37 5.87
N LYS A 29 -7.85 -5.94 6.46
CA LYS A 29 -8.58 -6.73 7.46
C LYS A 29 -9.12 -8.03 6.89
N LYS A 30 -9.72 -8.00 5.69
CA LYS A 30 -10.24 -9.19 4.99
C LYS A 30 -9.16 -10.22 4.70
N ASN A 31 -7.93 -9.77 4.43
CA ASN A 31 -6.78 -10.63 4.13
C ASN A 31 -5.94 -10.98 5.36
N ASN A 32 -6.40 -10.64 6.57
CA ASN A 32 -5.68 -10.88 7.82
C ASN A 32 -4.23 -10.39 7.76
N MET A 33 -4.01 -9.20 7.19
CA MET A 33 -2.66 -8.64 7.05
C MET A 33 -1.99 -8.52 8.43
N PRO A 34 -0.82 -9.15 8.65
CA PRO A 34 -0.30 -9.32 10.01
C PRO A 34 0.30 -8.02 10.56
N ILE A 35 0.97 -7.23 9.73
CA ILE A 35 1.55 -5.94 10.10
C ILE A 35 1.27 -4.92 9.01
N SER A 36 0.69 -3.78 9.36
CA SER A 36 0.53 -2.63 8.46
C SER A 36 0.69 -1.32 9.23
N LEU A 37 1.60 -0.46 8.78
CA LEU A 37 1.74 0.92 9.23
C LEU A 37 1.08 1.84 8.21
N LEU A 38 0.13 2.66 8.66
CA LEU A 38 -0.53 3.67 7.84
C LEU A 38 -0.09 5.07 8.26
N THR A 39 0.35 5.86 7.29
CA THR A 39 0.64 7.28 7.45
C THR A 39 0.00 8.09 6.31
N HIS A 40 0.13 9.41 6.39
CA HIS A 40 -0.41 10.34 5.42
C HIS A 40 0.72 11.12 4.75
N GLY A 41 0.51 11.49 3.49
CA GLY A 41 1.39 12.36 2.74
C GLY A 41 0.61 13.25 1.79
N THR A 42 1.33 14.07 1.03
CA THR A 42 0.78 14.91 -0.04
C THR A 42 1.63 14.72 -1.27
N GLY A 43 1.03 14.53 -2.44
CA GLY A 43 1.80 14.34 -3.66
C GLY A 43 0.94 13.98 -4.86
N SER A 44 1.49 14.16 -6.05
CA SER A 44 0.88 13.74 -7.32
C SER A 44 1.96 13.15 -8.20
N ALA A 45 1.63 12.09 -8.95
CA ALA A 45 2.48 11.69 -10.07
C ALA A 45 2.33 12.77 -11.16
N LYS A 46 3.46 13.32 -11.64
CA LYS A 46 3.57 14.45 -12.61
C LYS A 46 2.22 14.93 -13.18
N SER A 47 1.77 16.09 -12.73
CA SER A 47 0.48 16.64 -13.15
C SER A 47 0.62 18.07 -13.63
N ALA A 48 0.56 18.24 -14.96
CA ALA A 48 0.62 19.56 -15.60
C ALA A 48 -0.47 20.52 -15.06
N ILE A 49 -1.65 20.00 -14.71
CA ILE A 49 -2.73 20.81 -14.16
C ILE A 49 -2.35 21.37 -12.78
N TYR A 50 -1.72 20.57 -11.92
CA TYR A 50 -1.29 21.05 -10.60
C TYR A 50 -0.16 22.06 -10.71
N ASP A 51 0.76 21.84 -11.67
CA ASP A 51 1.84 22.77 -11.96
C ASP A 51 1.30 24.11 -12.49
N ILE A 52 0.34 24.09 -13.42
CA ILE A 52 -0.32 25.28 -13.98
C ILE A 52 -1.10 26.04 -12.89
N LEU A 53 -1.83 25.33 -12.04
CA LEU A 53 -2.68 25.92 -11.00
C LEU A 53 -1.90 26.28 -9.71
N GLY A 54 -0.61 25.96 -9.63
CA GLY A 54 0.22 26.20 -8.44
C GLY A 54 -0.20 25.40 -7.21
N TYR A 55 -0.89 24.27 -7.40
CA TYR A 55 -1.37 23.44 -6.30
C TYR A 55 -0.29 22.51 -5.77
N THR A 56 -0.24 22.36 -4.45
CA THR A 56 0.45 21.23 -3.82
C THR A 56 -0.34 19.94 -4.11
N GLY A 57 0.37 18.83 -4.32
CA GLY A 57 -0.27 17.55 -4.65
C GLY A 57 -1.33 17.14 -3.61
N PRO A 58 -2.39 16.43 -4.00
CA PRO A 58 -3.49 16.11 -3.11
C PRO A 58 -3.04 15.18 -1.98
N LYS A 59 -3.81 15.14 -0.88
CA LYS A 59 -3.55 14.25 0.26
C LYS A 59 -3.61 12.78 -0.20
N LYS A 60 -2.61 12.01 0.21
CA LYS A 60 -2.46 10.57 -0.04
C LYS A 60 -2.41 9.81 1.28
N ILE A 61 -2.78 8.54 1.22
CA ILE A 61 -2.36 7.57 2.24
C ILE A 61 -1.12 6.84 1.75
N VAL A 62 -0.21 6.56 2.68
CA VAL A 62 0.98 5.75 2.45
C VAL A 62 0.95 4.63 3.46
N THR A 63 0.99 3.39 3.00
CA THR A 63 1.04 2.21 3.87
C THR A 63 2.27 1.38 3.60
N VAL A 64 2.87 0.87 4.66
CA VAL A 64 3.91 -0.16 4.60
C VAL A 64 3.38 -1.37 5.35
N SER A 65 3.21 -2.50 4.66
CA SER A 65 2.85 -3.78 5.28
C SER A 65 3.99 -4.77 5.16
N ILE A 66 4.07 -5.69 6.12
CA ILE A 66 5.04 -6.80 6.12
C ILE A 66 4.25 -8.10 6.10
N GLN A 67 4.55 -8.97 5.14
CA GLN A 67 3.84 -10.24 4.94
C GLN A 67 4.71 -11.24 4.19
N THR A 68 4.25 -12.48 4.04
CA THR A 68 4.93 -13.47 3.19
C THR A 68 4.65 -13.19 1.71
N GLU A 69 5.52 -13.64 0.81
CA GLU A 69 5.35 -13.51 -0.65
C GLU A 69 3.96 -14.02 -1.12
N LYS A 70 3.53 -15.18 -0.60
CA LYS A 70 2.20 -15.75 -0.92
C LYS A 70 1.06 -14.81 -0.54
N MET A 71 1.15 -14.16 0.61
CA MET A 71 0.15 -13.18 1.06
C MET A 71 0.20 -11.91 0.23
N ALA A 72 1.40 -11.43 -0.12
CA ALA A 72 1.59 -10.26 -0.97
C ALA A 72 0.94 -10.50 -2.35
N ASN A 73 1.23 -11.63 -2.99
CA ASN A 73 0.65 -11.99 -4.28
C ASN A 73 -0.88 -12.15 -4.22
N HIS A 74 -1.41 -12.77 -3.16
CA HIS A 74 -2.86 -12.88 -2.97
C HIS A 74 -3.55 -11.52 -2.77
N PHE A 75 -2.89 -10.61 -2.05
CA PHE A 75 -3.39 -9.27 -1.79
C PHE A 75 -3.35 -8.39 -3.05
N LEU A 76 -2.26 -8.43 -3.81
CA LEU A 76 -2.09 -7.68 -5.06
C LEU A 76 -3.13 -8.07 -6.12
N ASN A 77 -3.55 -9.34 -6.16
CA ASN A 77 -4.60 -9.80 -7.07
C ASN A 77 -6.02 -9.29 -6.70
N GLN A 78 -6.18 -8.62 -5.55
CA GLN A 78 -7.45 -8.03 -5.09
C GLN A 78 -7.45 -6.50 -5.07
N LEU A 79 -6.32 -5.88 -5.43
CA LEU A 79 -6.15 -4.44 -5.60
C LEU A 79 -6.70 -3.99 -6.95
#